data_AF-A0A9P7E7C6-F1
#
_entry.id   AF-A0A9P7E7C6-F1
#
_cell.length_a   1.000
_cell.length_b   1.000
_cell.length_c   1.000
_cell.angle_alpha   90.00
_cell.angle_beta   90.00
_cell.angle_gamma   90.00
#
_symmetry.space_group_name_H-M   'P 1'
#
loop_
_entity.id
_entity.type
_entity.pdbx_description
1 polymer ?
#
loop_
_entity_poly.entity_id
_entity_poly.type
_entity_poly.pdbx_seq_one_letter_code
_entity_poly.pdbx_strand_id
1 'polypeptide(L)'
;MSAVSTSTVPPLGKYLASSEKKTRDKAVKNLAVFLSSDSENVLPDLEMAKLWKGIFYCFWMSDKPLVQQALAGELAELILTITDVPSSLNFLRGFWTMTVREWNGIDRLRMDKYYMLVRKFVNASFRLLVRTKWDSVTVEEYNSILSGPNGPLCPNNIRVPTSLAFHLSEIYLDELEKALTSSESPPPAPLSTLLSPFIVLAARTPTNTTYKHIQSSLFEPLRNSLKSSSGPPSRKKARTSSPDYSKLLVNVCASSSNSDQAMYVDAVRQSILQKIFDVASETETRDANRRRMYAFYKDAVEDDEDEDSAG
;
A
#
# COMPACT_ATOMS: atom_id res chain seq x y z
N MET A 1 35.34 15.90 -23.34
CA MET A 1 35.16 15.46 -21.94
C MET A 1 34.10 16.34 -21.32
N SER A 2 32.83 15.92 -21.41
CA SER A 2 31.72 16.67 -20.80
C SER A 2 31.75 16.44 -19.30
N ALA A 3 31.79 17.51 -18.54
CA ALA A 3 31.74 17.48 -17.09
C ALA A 3 30.41 16.85 -16.66
N VAL A 4 30.48 15.71 -15.98
CA VAL A 4 29.36 15.17 -15.22
C VAL A 4 29.09 16.15 -14.09
N SER A 5 28.05 16.96 -14.24
CA SER A 5 27.50 17.79 -13.18
C SER A 5 27.03 16.86 -12.07
N THR A 6 27.85 16.73 -11.04
CA THR A 6 27.45 16.10 -9.77
C THR A 6 26.35 16.97 -9.18
N SER A 7 25.09 16.58 -9.37
CA SER A 7 23.98 17.18 -8.64
C SER A 7 24.24 16.94 -7.16
N THR A 8 24.73 17.99 -6.51
CA THR A 8 25.08 17.94 -5.09
C THR A 8 23.76 17.94 -4.35
N VAL A 9 23.24 16.75 -4.07
CA VAL A 9 22.18 16.56 -3.08
C VAL A 9 22.63 17.34 -1.85
N PRO A 10 21.89 18.39 -1.43
CA PRO A 10 22.30 19.14 -0.26
C PRO A 10 22.45 18.15 0.91
N PRO A 11 23.31 18.38 1.92
CA PRO A 11 23.52 17.44 3.02
C PRO A 11 22.33 17.40 4.00
N LEU A 12 21.12 17.23 3.45
CA LEU A 12 19.81 17.24 4.11
C LEU A 12 19.75 16.19 5.20
N GLY A 13 20.39 15.03 5.01
CA GLY A 13 20.39 13.96 6.00
C GLY A 13 20.88 14.40 7.39
N LYS A 14 21.91 15.26 7.46
CA LYS A 14 22.43 15.79 8.74
C LYS A 14 21.46 16.76 9.40
N TYR A 15 20.80 17.61 8.61
CA TYR A 15 19.85 18.59 9.13
C TYR A 15 18.51 17.96 9.55
N LEU A 16 18.07 16.94 8.82
CA LEU A 16 16.88 16.14 9.15
C LEU A 16 17.06 15.38 10.49
N ALA A 17 18.27 14.91 10.79
CA ALA A 17 18.58 14.23 12.05
C ALA A 17 19.01 15.18 13.20
N SER A 18 18.87 16.50 13.05
CA SER A 18 19.23 17.47 14.08
C SER A 18 18.34 17.34 15.33
N SER A 19 18.89 17.58 16.53
CA SER A 19 18.11 17.68 17.78
C SER A 19 17.14 18.87 17.78
N GLU A 20 17.48 19.94 17.05
CA GLU A 20 16.71 21.19 17.01
C GLU A 20 15.51 21.09 16.06
N LYS A 21 14.29 21.24 16.60
CA LYS A 21 13.05 21.19 15.79
C LYS A 21 13.08 22.17 14.64
N LYS A 22 13.50 23.42 14.87
CA LYS A 22 13.56 24.47 13.84
C LYS A 22 14.46 24.07 12.67
N THR A 23 15.58 23.40 12.95
CA THR A 23 16.50 22.90 11.93
C THR A 23 15.86 21.80 11.10
N ARG A 24 15.17 20.86 11.74
CA ARG A 24 14.44 19.78 11.05
C ARG A 24 13.29 20.32 10.19
N ASP A 25 12.47 21.22 10.72
CA ASP A 25 11.36 21.83 9.98
C ASP A 25 11.86 22.54 8.71
N LYS A 26 12.96 23.28 8.82
CA LYS A 26 13.60 23.94 7.65
C LYS A 26 14.14 22.91 6.66
N ALA A 27 14.72 21.81 7.15
CA ALA A 27 15.22 20.75 6.29
C ALA A 27 14.10 20.03 5.52
N VAL A 28 12.95 19.76 6.14
CA VAL A 28 11.76 19.19 5.48
C VAL A 28 11.23 20.13 4.40
N LYS A 29 11.13 21.43 4.70
CA LYS A 29 10.72 22.44 3.70
C LYS A 29 11.68 22.51 2.51
N ASN A 30 12.99 22.52 2.78
CA ASN A 30 13.99 22.51 1.72
C ASN A 30 13.96 21.21 0.90
N LEU A 31 13.67 20.08 1.54
CA LEU A 31 13.49 18.80 0.85
C LEU A 31 12.29 18.85 -0.10
N ALA A 32 11.15 19.40 0.34
CA ALA A 32 9.97 19.57 -0.52
C ALA A 32 10.30 20.41 -1.77
N VAL A 33 11.01 21.52 -1.59
CA VAL A 33 11.47 22.36 -2.72
C VAL A 33 12.39 21.57 -3.64
N PHE A 34 13.41 20.91 -3.10
CA PHE A 34 14.37 20.12 -3.87
C PHE A 34 13.69 19.01 -4.70
N LEU A 35 12.74 18.28 -4.09
CA LEU A 35 12.00 17.21 -4.74
C LEU A 35 10.99 17.72 -5.78
N SER A 36 10.53 18.97 -5.65
CA SER A 36 9.62 19.59 -6.63
C SER A 36 10.34 20.15 -7.86
N SER A 37 11.65 20.43 -7.76
CA SER A 37 12.34 21.33 -8.67
C SER A 37 13.08 20.68 -9.85
N ASP A 38 13.08 19.35 -10.02
CA ASP A 38 13.89 18.77 -11.09
C ASP A 38 13.52 17.32 -11.47
N SER A 39 13.15 17.08 -12.73
CA SER A 39 12.98 15.74 -13.30
C SER A 39 14.31 15.08 -13.71
N GLU A 40 15.41 15.85 -13.77
CA GLU A 40 16.72 15.33 -14.17
C GLU A 40 17.60 14.88 -12.97
N ASN A 41 17.23 15.25 -11.74
CA ASN A 41 17.96 14.86 -10.53
C ASN A 41 17.49 13.50 -9.98
N VAL A 42 17.70 12.44 -10.75
CA VAL A 42 17.54 11.08 -10.23
C VAL A 42 18.57 10.84 -9.14
N LEU A 43 18.11 10.72 -7.89
CA LEU A 43 18.96 10.40 -6.75
C LEU A 43 19.49 8.97 -6.87
N PRO A 44 20.82 8.75 -6.86
CA PRO A 44 21.36 7.39 -6.77
C PRO A 44 20.87 6.67 -5.51
N ASP A 45 20.75 5.35 -5.57
CA ASP A 45 20.25 4.51 -4.46
C ASP A 45 20.93 4.80 -3.11
N LEU A 46 22.25 5.05 -3.12
CA LEU A 46 23.00 5.38 -1.92
C LEU A 46 22.58 6.73 -1.32
N GLU A 47 22.34 7.74 -2.14
CA GLU A 47 21.88 9.06 -1.69
C GLU A 47 20.42 8.99 -1.22
N MET A 48 19.58 8.22 -1.92
CA MET A 48 18.21 7.92 -1.47
C MET A 48 18.20 7.23 -0.10
N ALA A 49 19.09 6.26 0.13
CA ALA A 49 19.21 5.57 1.42
C ALA A 49 19.69 6.51 2.54
N LYS A 50 20.63 7.42 2.26
CA LYS A 50 21.07 8.45 3.23
C LYS A 50 19.96 9.44 3.55
N LEU A 51 19.23 9.89 2.52
CA LEU A 51 18.09 10.79 2.67
C LEU A 51 17.03 10.16 3.59
N TRP A 52 16.60 8.94 3.28
CA TRP A 52 15.60 8.24 4.08
C TRP A 52 16.06 7.94 5.50
N LYS A 53 17.36 7.71 5.72
CA LYS A 53 17.90 7.60 7.08
C LYS A 53 17.72 8.91 7.85
N GLY A 54 17.99 10.04 7.20
CA GLY A 54 17.72 11.37 7.76
C GLY A 54 16.23 11.58 8.08
N ILE A 55 15.34 11.26 7.15
CA ILE A 55 13.87 11.40 7.32
C ILE A 55 13.37 10.52 8.47
N PHE A 56 13.82 9.26 8.55
CA PHE A 56 13.43 8.34 9.60
C PHE A 56 13.78 8.90 10.99
N TYR A 57 15.02 9.37 11.18
CA TYR A 57 15.41 9.96 12.46
C TYR A 57 14.81 11.36 12.70
N CYS A 58 14.44 12.10 11.64
CA CYS A 58 13.65 13.32 11.79
C CYS A 58 12.31 13.02 12.48
N PHE A 59 11.61 11.98 12.02
CA PHE A 59 10.35 11.54 12.61
C PHE A 59 10.54 10.88 13.98
N TRP A 60 11.66 10.15 14.17
CA TRP A 60 12.05 9.59 15.47
C TRP A 60 12.09 10.64 16.58
N MET A 61 12.63 11.83 16.29
CA MET A 61 12.76 12.96 17.23
C MET A 61 11.47 13.79 17.39
N SER A 62 10.34 13.37 16.80
CA SER A 62 9.05 14.04 16.96
C SER A 62 8.25 13.41 18.11
N ASP A 63 8.09 14.12 19.22
CA ASP A 63 7.49 13.59 20.45
C ASP A 63 6.07 14.11 20.73
N LYS A 64 5.69 15.27 20.18
CA LYS A 64 4.37 15.87 20.42
C LYS A 64 3.32 15.29 19.46
N PRO A 65 2.18 14.74 19.93
CA PRO A 65 1.19 14.06 19.08
C PRO A 65 0.73 14.87 17.85
N LEU A 66 0.33 16.14 18.04
CA LEU A 66 -0.09 17.00 16.92
C LEU A 66 1.05 17.27 15.92
N VAL A 67 2.30 17.36 16.41
CA VAL A 67 3.47 17.54 15.56
C VAL A 67 3.79 16.27 14.79
N GLN A 68 3.61 15.09 15.40
CA GLN A 68 3.76 13.80 14.72
C GLN A 68 2.74 13.67 13.59
N GLN A 69 1.47 14.00 13.85
CA GLN A 69 0.41 13.93 12.84
C GLN A 69 0.67 14.86 11.65
N ALA A 70 1.03 16.12 11.93
CA ALA A 70 1.38 17.09 10.89
C ALA A 70 2.60 16.63 10.08
N LEU A 71 3.69 16.25 10.76
CA LEU A 71 4.92 15.82 10.10
C LEU A 71 4.72 14.54 9.26
N ALA A 72 3.94 13.57 9.75
CA ALA A 72 3.63 12.37 8.97
C ALA A 72 2.84 12.70 7.68
N GLY A 73 1.92 13.66 7.75
CA GLY A 73 1.24 14.21 6.57
C GLY A 73 2.22 14.88 5.62
N GLU A 74 3.02 15.84 6.12
CA GLU A 74 4.01 16.57 5.32
C GLU A 74 4.99 15.63 4.59
N LEU A 75 5.50 14.60 5.29
CA LEU A 75 6.42 13.63 4.70
C LEU A 75 5.75 12.75 3.64
N ALA A 76 4.50 12.33 3.84
CA ALA A 76 3.77 11.52 2.88
C ALA A 76 3.39 12.32 1.62
N GLU A 77 3.00 13.59 1.77
CA GLU A 77 2.67 14.48 0.63
C GLU A 77 3.88 14.75 -0.29
N LEU A 78 5.12 14.49 0.14
CA LEU A 78 6.30 14.60 -0.72
C LEU A 78 6.18 13.69 -1.96
N ILE A 79 5.54 12.52 -1.83
CA ILE A 79 5.25 11.62 -2.96
C ILE A 79 4.44 12.35 -4.04
N LEU A 80 3.47 13.15 -3.63
CA LEU A 80 2.60 13.90 -4.53
C LEU A 80 3.22 15.21 -5.00
N THR A 81 4.17 15.76 -4.23
CA THR A 81 4.92 16.97 -4.59
C THR A 81 5.91 16.70 -5.73
N ILE A 82 6.48 15.50 -5.81
CA ILE A 82 7.32 15.07 -6.94
C ILE A 82 6.42 14.95 -8.18
N THR A 83 6.78 15.70 -9.23
CA THR A 83 6.03 15.75 -10.50
C THR A 83 6.31 14.53 -11.38
N ASP A 84 7.56 14.08 -11.41
CA ASP A 84 7.98 12.87 -12.14
C ASP A 84 7.55 11.60 -11.40
N VAL A 85 6.71 10.79 -12.05
CA VAL A 85 6.13 9.57 -11.45
C VAL A 85 7.19 8.52 -11.10
N PRO A 86 8.15 8.18 -11.99
CA PRO A 86 9.27 7.30 -11.64
C PRO A 86 10.05 7.76 -10.41
N SER A 87 10.37 9.06 -10.31
CA SER A 87 11.09 9.62 -9.16
C SER A 87 10.25 9.54 -7.88
N SER A 88 8.94 9.76 -7.97
CA SER A 88 8.00 9.60 -6.86
C SER A 88 7.94 8.14 -6.36
N LEU A 89 7.86 7.18 -7.28
CA LEU A 89 7.92 5.75 -6.96
C LEU A 89 9.27 5.34 -6.38
N ASN A 90 10.39 5.90 -6.87
CA ASN A 90 11.71 5.66 -6.29
C ASN A 90 11.81 6.22 -4.85
N PHE A 91 11.25 7.40 -4.60
CA PHE A 91 11.15 7.95 -3.24
C PHE A 91 10.33 7.02 -2.33
N LEU A 92 9.19 6.51 -2.81
CA LEU A 92 8.38 5.52 -2.09
C LEU A 92 9.12 4.19 -1.86
N ARG A 93 9.92 3.72 -2.82
CA ARG A 93 10.78 2.53 -2.66
C ARG A 93 11.78 2.72 -1.52
N GLY A 94 12.36 3.90 -1.42
CA GLY A 94 13.24 4.29 -0.32
C GLY A 94 12.54 4.29 1.05
N PHE A 95 11.29 4.78 1.11
CA PHE A 95 10.46 4.72 2.33
C PHE A 95 10.31 3.29 2.84
N TRP A 96 9.87 2.37 1.97
CA TRP A 96 9.65 0.97 2.35
C TRP A 96 10.96 0.27 2.73
N THR A 97 12.02 0.49 1.96
CA THR A 97 13.34 -0.07 2.25
C THR A 97 13.85 0.36 3.64
N MET A 98 13.71 1.65 3.97
CA MET A 98 14.09 2.18 5.28
C MET A 98 13.21 1.64 6.39
N THR A 99 11.89 1.64 6.17
CA THR A 99 10.90 1.18 7.15
C THR A 99 11.13 -0.29 7.50
N VAL A 100 11.26 -1.18 6.50
CA VAL A 100 11.57 -2.60 6.71
C VAL A 100 12.87 -2.79 7.48
N ARG A 101 13.92 -2.02 7.15
CA ARG A 101 15.22 -2.14 7.81
C ARG A 101 15.18 -1.76 9.29
N GLU A 102 14.48 -0.69 9.64
CA GLU A 102 14.51 -0.10 10.99
C GLU A 102 13.35 -0.58 11.89
N TRP A 103 12.32 -1.23 11.32
CA TRP A 103 11.07 -1.54 12.03
C TRP A 103 11.26 -2.27 13.36
N ASN A 104 12.10 -3.30 13.38
CA ASN A 104 12.40 -4.07 14.60
C ASN A 104 13.18 -3.28 15.65
N GLY A 105 13.83 -2.17 15.26
CA GLY A 105 14.54 -1.27 16.16
C GLY A 105 13.66 -0.18 16.77
N ILE A 106 12.39 -0.07 16.36
CA ILE A 106 11.44 0.90 16.93
C ILE A 106 10.95 0.37 18.27
N ASP A 107 11.17 1.14 19.33
CA ASP A 107 10.68 0.77 20.65
C ASP A 107 9.17 1.00 20.79
N ARG A 108 8.57 0.31 21.78
CA ARG A 108 7.13 0.30 22.03
C ARG A 108 6.50 1.70 22.15
N LEU A 109 7.22 2.69 22.71
CA LEU A 109 6.66 4.05 22.91
C LEU A 109 6.58 4.85 21.61
N ARG A 110 7.28 4.42 20.56
CA ARG A 110 7.31 5.07 19.25
C ARG A 110 6.49 4.35 18.19
N MET A 111 6.08 3.10 18.42
CA MET A 111 5.38 2.29 17.41
C MET A 111 4.14 2.96 16.83
N ASP A 112 3.28 3.54 17.68
CA ASP A 112 2.00 4.12 17.23
C ASP A 112 2.17 5.21 16.18
N LYS A 113 3.17 6.09 16.35
CA LYS A 113 3.43 7.14 15.35
C LYS A 113 3.97 6.57 14.04
N TYR A 114 4.69 5.44 14.06
CA TYR A 114 5.16 4.78 12.84
C TYR A 114 4.05 4.00 12.14
N TYR A 115 3.11 3.40 12.87
CA TYR A 115 1.88 2.86 12.27
C TYR A 115 1.07 3.94 11.55
N MET A 116 0.94 5.12 12.17
CA MET A 116 0.32 6.29 11.53
C MET A 116 1.13 6.76 10.30
N LEU A 117 2.46 6.80 10.37
CA LEU A 117 3.30 7.18 9.23
C LEU A 117 3.07 6.25 8.04
N VAL A 118 3.09 4.93 8.27
CA VAL A 118 2.76 3.93 7.24
C VAL A 118 1.39 4.20 6.63
N ARG A 119 0.38 4.48 7.47
CA ARG A 119 -0.98 4.80 6.99
C ARG A 119 -1.01 6.02 6.08
N LYS A 120 -0.28 7.09 6.41
CA LYS A 120 -0.16 8.29 5.55
C LYS A 120 0.52 8.00 4.22
N PHE A 121 1.61 7.21 4.23
CA PHE A 121 2.32 6.83 3.02
C PHE A 121 1.50 5.93 2.09
N VAL A 122 0.73 4.99 2.65
CA VAL A 122 -0.18 4.15 1.86
C VAL A 122 -1.25 5.01 1.17
N ASN A 123 -1.89 5.93 1.90
CA ASN A 123 -2.88 6.83 1.31
C ASN A 123 -2.30 7.75 0.22
N ALA A 124 -1.13 8.35 0.47
CA ALA A 124 -0.45 9.18 -0.52
C ALA A 124 -0.06 8.37 -1.77
N SER A 125 0.33 7.11 -1.60
CA SER A 125 0.60 6.20 -2.73
C SER A 125 -0.65 5.95 -3.56
N PHE A 126 -1.82 5.68 -2.94
CA PHE A 126 -3.06 5.53 -3.69
C PHE A 126 -3.48 6.81 -4.40
N ARG A 127 -3.32 7.99 -3.77
CA ARG A 127 -3.57 9.28 -4.42
C ARG A 127 -2.65 9.51 -5.62
N LEU A 128 -1.40 9.03 -5.57
CA LEU A 128 -0.50 9.05 -6.72
C LEU A 128 -1.05 8.16 -7.84
N LEU A 129 -1.47 6.93 -7.53
CA LEU A 129 -2.04 6.01 -8.52
C LEU A 129 -3.35 6.52 -9.13
N VAL A 130 -4.21 7.17 -8.33
CA VAL A 130 -5.40 7.87 -8.84
C VAL A 130 -5.00 8.99 -9.81
N ARG A 131 -3.98 9.78 -9.48
CA ARG A 131 -3.46 10.86 -10.33
C ARG A 131 -2.92 10.33 -11.67
N THR A 132 -2.29 9.17 -11.67
CA THR A 132 -1.82 8.50 -12.89
C THR A 132 -2.90 7.68 -13.60
N LYS A 133 -4.15 7.78 -13.14
CA LYS A 133 -5.30 7.04 -13.67
C LYS A 133 -5.10 5.52 -13.68
N TRP A 134 -4.43 5.00 -12.66
CA TRP A 134 -4.12 3.57 -12.54
C TRP A 134 -3.33 3.01 -13.72
N ASP A 135 -2.48 3.84 -14.35
CA ASP A 135 -1.55 3.41 -15.39
C ASP A 135 -0.87 2.09 -15.01
N SER A 136 -0.92 1.11 -15.91
CA SER A 136 -0.55 -0.27 -15.59
C SER A 136 0.91 -0.38 -15.16
N VAL A 137 1.81 0.36 -15.82
CA VAL A 137 3.24 0.39 -15.49
C VAL A 137 3.46 0.96 -14.09
N THR A 138 2.75 2.03 -13.75
CA THR A 138 2.81 2.66 -12.42
C THR A 138 2.28 1.71 -11.33
N VAL A 139 1.15 1.02 -11.57
CA VAL A 139 0.55 0.07 -10.63
C VAL A 139 1.44 -1.16 -10.44
N GLU A 140 2.01 -1.68 -11.52
CA GLU A 140 2.96 -2.79 -11.48
C GLU A 140 4.22 -2.43 -10.69
N GLU A 141 4.77 -1.24 -10.91
CA GLU A 141 5.94 -0.77 -10.17
C GLU A 141 5.63 -0.55 -8.68
N TYR A 142 4.45 -0.01 -8.34
CA TYR A 142 3.99 0.06 -6.96
C TYR A 142 3.92 -1.33 -6.29
N ASN A 143 3.35 -2.31 -6.99
CA ASN A 143 3.29 -3.69 -6.51
C ASN A 143 4.70 -4.32 -6.36
N SER A 144 5.63 -3.97 -7.27
CA SER A 144 7.03 -4.38 -7.23
C SER A 144 7.75 -3.79 -6.01
N ILE A 145 7.42 -2.56 -5.61
CA ILE A 145 7.93 -1.92 -4.39
C ILE A 145 7.45 -2.68 -3.14
N LEU A 146 6.17 -3.07 -3.09
CA LEU A 146 5.62 -3.78 -1.94
C LEU A 146 6.15 -5.22 -1.80
N SER A 147 6.30 -5.94 -2.92
CA SER A 147 6.61 -7.37 -2.95
C SER A 147 8.10 -7.67 -3.16
N GLY A 148 8.88 -6.68 -3.59
CA GLY A 148 10.30 -6.82 -3.89
C GLY A 148 11.15 -7.14 -2.64
N PRO A 149 12.46 -7.40 -2.81
CA PRO A 149 13.32 -7.90 -1.73
C PRO A 149 13.32 -7.05 -0.45
N ASN A 150 13.15 -5.74 -0.57
CA ASN A 150 13.11 -4.79 0.55
C ASN A 150 11.70 -4.25 0.84
N GLY A 151 10.67 -4.85 0.24
CA GLY A 151 9.28 -4.47 0.41
C GLY A 151 8.65 -5.09 1.66
N PRO A 152 7.61 -4.46 2.23
CA PRO A 152 6.90 -4.93 3.42
C PRO A 152 6.14 -6.26 3.24
N LEU A 153 5.93 -6.71 2.00
CA LEU A 153 5.16 -7.92 1.67
C LEU A 153 6.02 -9.00 0.99
N CYS A 154 7.34 -8.92 1.10
CA CYS A 154 8.22 -9.94 0.51
C CYS A 154 8.08 -11.29 1.24
N PRO A 155 7.63 -12.37 0.58
CA PRO A 155 7.41 -13.67 1.24
C PRO A 155 8.71 -14.38 1.61
N ASN A 156 9.80 -14.07 0.90
CA ASN A 156 11.07 -14.80 0.99
C ASN A 156 12.12 -14.10 1.85
N ASN A 157 11.81 -12.93 2.41
CA ASN A 157 12.76 -12.18 3.23
C ASN A 157 12.37 -12.27 4.72
N ILE A 158 13.10 -13.10 5.47
CA ILE A 158 12.91 -13.28 6.92
C ILE A 158 13.15 -12.00 7.75
N ARG A 159 13.78 -10.97 7.17
CA ARG A 159 14.00 -9.69 7.85
C ARG A 159 12.78 -8.80 7.80
N VAL A 160 11.83 -9.08 6.91
CA VAL A 160 10.56 -8.34 6.85
C VAL A 160 9.75 -8.68 8.09
N PRO A 161 9.48 -7.72 8.98
CA PRO A 161 8.72 -7.97 10.19
C PRO A 161 7.27 -8.28 9.86
N THR A 162 6.77 -9.39 10.40
CA THR A 162 5.38 -9.83 10.20
C THR A 162 4.36 -8.77 10.64
N SER A 163 4.64 -8.02 11.71
CA SER A 163 3.75 -6.94 12.19
C SER A 163 3.55 -5.81 11.18
N LEU A 164 4.53 -5.56 10.32
CA LEU A 164 4.40 -4.56 9.25
C LEU A 164 3.43 -5.04 8.16
N ALA A 165 3.54 -6.30 7.74
CA ALA A 165 2.60 -6.90 6.80
C ALA A 165 1.17 -6.97 7.37
N PHE A 166 1.03 -7.24 8.67
CA PHE A 166 -0.26 -7.28 9.36
C PHE A 166 -0.94 -5.92 9.34
N HIS A 167 -0.24 -4.89 9.83
CA HIS A 167 -0.74 -3.53 9.79
C HIS A 167 -1.09 -3.10 8.37
N LEU A 168 -0.22 -3.38 7.39
CA LEU A 168 -0.49 -3.04 6.00
C LEU A 168 -1.77 -3.69 5.49
N SER A 169 -2.02 -4.98 5.80
CA SER A 169 -3.25 -5.68 5.41
C SER A 169 -4.51 -5.10 6.07
N GLU A 170 -4.41 -4.64 7.32
CA GLU A 170 -5.53 -4.06 8.08
C GLU A 170 -5.96 -2.69 7.55
N ILE A 171 -5.02 -1.91 7.01
CA ILE A 171 -5.28 -0.53 6.58
C ILE A 171 -5.50 -0.39 5.07
N TYR A 172 -5.16 -1.41 4.27
CA TYR A 172 -5.02 -1.26 2.82
C TYR A 172 -6.32 -0.80 2.15
N LEU A 173 -7.45 -1.47 2.44
CA LEU A 173 -8.75 -1.12 1.86
C LEU A 173 -9.27 0.21 2.41
N ASP A 174 -9.07 0.50 3.70
CA ASP A 174 -9.47 1.78 4.31
C ASP A 174 -8.77 2.97 3.65
N GLU A 175 -7.47 2.86 3.38
CA GLU A 175 -6.71 3.95 2.76
C GLU A 175 -6.99 4.07 1.25
N LEU A 176 -7.35 2.97 0.58
CA LEU A 176 -7.83 2.99 -0.80
C LEU A 176 -9.19 3.69 -0.90
N GLU A 177 -10.16 3.33 -0.04
CA GLU A 177 -11.47 3.98 0.07
C GLU A 177 -11.33 5.49 0.29
N LYS A 178 -10.46 5.90 1.21
CA LYS A 178 -10.19 7.32 1.49
C LYS A 178 -9.57 8.04 0.29
N ALA A 179 -8.65 7.41 -0.43
CA ALA A 179 -8.04 8.01 -1.62
C ALA A 179 -9.07 8.23 -2.74
N LEU A 180 -9.96 7.25 -2.95
CA LEU A 180 -11.06 7.35 -3.91
C LEU A 180 -12.10 8.40 -3.50
N THR A 181 -12.40 8.50 -2.20
CA THR A 181 -13.34 9.49 -1.66
C THR A 181 -12.80 10.93 -1.78
N SER A 182 -11.48 11.09 -1.73
CA SER A 182 -10.83 12.40 -1.87
C SER A 182 -10.77 12.90 -3.32
N SER A 183 -11.19 12.07 -4.30
CA SER A 183 -11.29 12.43 -5.71
C SER A 183 -12.75 12.60 -6.09
N GLU A 184 -13.10 13.71 -6.76
CA GLU A 184 -14.48 13.96 -7.19
C GLU A 184 -14.97 12.88 -8.17
N SER A 185 -14.11 12.53 -9.13
CA SER A 185 -14.37 11.53 -10.18
C SER A 185 -13.15 10.62 -10.35
N PRO A 186 -12.91 9.67 -9.43
CA PRO A 186 -11.77 8.77 -9.53
C PRO A 186 -11.96 7.80 -10.71
N PRO A 187 -10.88 7.49 -11.46
CA PRO A 187 -10.94 6.42 -12.45
C PRO A 187 -11.13 5.05 -11.76
N PRO A 188 -11.68 4.04 -12.45
CA PRO A 188 -11.89 2.71 -11.88
C PRO A 188 -10.58 2.05 -11.44
N ALA A 189 -10.49 1.59 -10.19
CA ALA A 189 -9.32 0.98 -9.61
C ALA A 189 -9.20 -0.51 -10.02
N PRO A 190 -8.03 -0.96 -10.52
CA PRO A 190 -7.79 -2.35 -10.91
C PRO A 190 -7.52 -3.21 -9.67
N LEU A 191 -8.59 -3.56 -8.94
CA LEU A 191 -8.50 -4.13 -7.60
C LEU A 191 -7.77 -5.48 -7.55
N SER A 192 -7.98 -6.35 -8.54
CA SER A 192 -7.26 -7.63 -8.65
C SER A 192 -5.74 -7.44 -8.77
N THR A 193 -5.31 -6.45 -9.57
CA THR A 193 -3.90 -6.08 -9.70
C THR A 193 -3.37 -5.51 -8.38
N LEU A 194 -4.08 -4.57 -7.74
CA LEU A 194 -3.65 -3.95 -6.48
C LEU A 194 -3.51 -4.93 -5.31
N LEU A 195 -4.27 -6.04 -5.32
CA LEU A 195 -4.22 -7.07 -4.28
C LEU A 195 -3.12 -8.12 -4.50
N SER A 196 -2.49 -8.13 -5.69
CA SER A 196 -1.48 -9.14 -6.05
C SER A 196 -0.36 -9.32 -5.01
N PRO A 197 0.21 -8.27 -4.39
CA PRO A 197 1.20 -8.42 -3.32
C PRO A 197 0.72 -9.27 -2.14
N PHE A 198 -0.54 -9.11 -1.72
CA PHE A 198 -1.10 -9.87 -0.60
C PHE A 198 -1.45 -11.31 -0.98
N ILE A 199 -1.95 -11.52 -2.21
CA ILE A 199 -2.25 -12.85 -2.73
C ILE A 199 -0.96 -13.68 -2.81
N VAL A 200 0.13 -13.10 -3.36
CA VAL A 200 1.44 -13.75 -3.44
C VAL A 200 2.02 -14.00 -2.05
N LEU A 201 1.93 -13.04 -1.12
CA LEU A 201 2.38 -13.24 0.26
C LEU A 201 1.61 -14.37 0.95
N ALA A 202 0.28 -14.42 0.81
CA ALA A 202 -0.55 -15.49 1.37
C ALA A 202 -0.16 -16.86 0.80
N ALA A 203 0.11 -16.94 -0.51
CA ALA A 203 0.52 -18.17 -1.16
C ALA A 203 1.88 -18.70 -0.66
N ARG A 204 2.84 -17.80 -0.44
CA ARG A 204 4.24 -18.14 -0.24
C ARG A 204 4.73 -18.01 1.21
N THR A 205 3.94 -17.39 2.10
CA THR A 205 4.34 -17.19 3.50
C THR A 205 4.55 -18.53 4.24
N PRO A 206 5.67 -18.70 4.98
CA PRO A 206 5.90 -19.92 5.76
C PRO A 206 5.08 -19.96 7.06
N THR A 207 4.51 -18.82 7.49
CA THR A 207 3.86 -18.67 8.79
C THR A 207 2.34 -18.73 8.67
N ASN A 208 1.75 -19.72 9.35
CA ASN A 208 0.30 -19.90 9.41
C ASN A 208 -0.43 -18.64 9.91
N THR A 209 0.12 -17.97 10.92
CA THR A 209 -0.44 -16.72 11.46
C THR A 209 -0.55 -15.64 10.40
N THR A 210 0.43 -15.55 9.50
CA THR A 210 0.42 -14.53 8.42
C THR A 210 -0.68 -14.78 7.42
N TYR A 211 -0.83 -16.03 6.98
CA TYR A 211 -1.93 -16.41 6.11
C TYR A 211 -3.30 -16.06 6.75
N LYS A 212 -3.51 -16.50 8.01
CA LYS A 212 -4.77 -16.26 8.72
C LYS A 212 -5.06 -14.78 8.88
N HIS A 213 -4.05 -13.97 9.21
CA HIS A 213 -4.20 -12.54 9.38
C HIS A 213 -4.66 -11.89 8.08
N ILE A 214 -3.95 -12.13 6.97
CA ILE A 214 -4.33 -11.61 5.63
C ILE A 214 -5.75 -12.05 5.25
N GLN A 215 -6.10 -13.31 5.50
CA GLN A 215 -7.44 -13.79 5.21
C GLN A 215 -8.51 -13.00 5.99
N SER A 216 -8.34 -12.85 7.31
CA SER A 216 -9.32 -12.19 8.18
C SER A 216 -9.35 -10.66 8.05
N SER A 217 -8.22 -10.02 7.73
CA SER A 217 -8.11 -8.56 7.66
C SER A 217 -8.39 -7.99 6.28
N LEU A 218 -8.21 -8.80 5.22
CA LEU A 218 -8.27 -8.33 3.84
C LEU A 218 -9.25 -9.14 2.98
N PHE A 219 -9.06 -10.46 2.87
CA PHE A 219 -9.84 -11.26 1.92
C PHE A 219 -11.32 -11.43 2.35
N GLU A 220 -11.57 -11.72 3.62
CA GLU A 220 -12.93 -11.88 4.14
C GLU A 220 -13.74 -10.57 4.15
N PRO A 221 -13.22 -9.44 4.65
CA PRO A 221 -13.92 -8.15 4.57
C PRO A 221 -14.23 -7.75 3.13
N LEU A 222 -13.29 -7.96 2.21
CA LEU A 222 -13.49 -7.65 0.80
C LEU A 222 -14.57 -8.52 0.18
N ARG A 223 -14.51 -9.85 0.39
CA ARG A 223 -15.53 -10.80 -0.07
C ARG A 223 -16.92 -10.38 0.43
N ASN A 224 -17.05 -10.08 1.71
CA ASN A 224 -18.32 -9.68 2.31
C ASN A 224 -18.88 -8.37 1.72
N SER A 225 -17.99 -7.44 1.35
CA SER A 225 -18.38 -6.14 0.79
C SER A 225 -18.79 -6.26 -0.67
N LEU A 226 -18.09 -7.08 -1.46
CA LEU A 226 -18.46 -7.37 -2.85
C LEU A 226 -19.82 -8.09 -2.95
N LYS A 227 -20.17 -8.93 -1.95
CA LYS A 227 -21.49 -9.58 -1.86
C LYS A 227 -22.64 -8.63 -1.54
N SER A 228 -22.44 -7.67 -0.64
CA SER A 228 -23.56 -6.83 -0.16
C SER A 228 -24.15 -5.88 -1.22
N SER A 229 -23.56 -5.81 -2.42
CA SER A 229 -24.03 -5.01 -3.54
C SER A 229 -25.11 -5.69 -4.39
N SER A 230 -25.39 -7.00 -4.20
CA SER A 230 -26.29 -7.79 -5.06
C SER A 230 -27.71 -8.03 -4.50
N GLY A 231 -28.04 -7.59 -3.27
CA GLY A 231 -29.34 -7.89 -2.64
C GLY A 231 -29.94 -6.78 -1.75
N PRO A 232 -31.26 -6.81 -1.46
CA PRO A 232 -31.90 -5.86 -0.56
C PRO A 232 -31.32 -5.99 0.87
N PRO A 233 -31.21 -4.88 1.63
CA PRO A 233 -30.54 -4.88 2.92
C PRO A 233 -31.24 -5.82 3.91
N SER A 234 -30.59 -6.94 4.24
CA SER A 234 -31.11 -7.88 5.24
C SER A 234 -31.09 -7.25 6.64
N ARG A 235 -32.27 -7.26 7.27
CA ARG A 235 -32.59 -6.57 8.55
C ARG A 235 -31.87 -7.13 9.79
N LYS A 236 -30.88 -8.01 9.64
CA LYS A 236 -30.27 -8.79 10.74
C LYS A 236 -28.80 -8.50 11.06
N LYS A 237 -28.14 -7.49 10.48
CA LYS A 237 -26.77 -7.12 10.88
C LYS A 237 -26.75 -5.95 11.85
N ALA A 238 -27.06 -6.23 13.12
CA ALA A 238 -26.78 -5.33 14.22
C ALA A 238 -25.47 -5.76 14.93
N ARG A 239 -24.52 -4.81 15.04
CA ARG A 239 -23.32 -4.78 15.94
C ARG A 239 -22.00 -5.40 15.47
N THR A 240 -21.62 -5.21 14.21
CA THR A 240 -20.21 -4.97 13.88
C THR A 240 -20.15 -3.74 12.97
N SER A 241 -19.28 -2.78 13.27
CA SER A 241 -18.97 -1.67 12.37
C SER A 241 -18.24 -2.25 11.15
N SER A 242 -18.97 -2.88 10.24
CA SER A 242 -18.40 -3.30 8.97
C SER A 242 -17.89 -2.04 8.28
N PRO A 243 -16.63 -2.01 7.85
CA PRO A 243 -16.11 -0.87 7.11
C PRO A 243 -16.96 -0.65 5.86
N ASP A 244 -17.31 0.61 5.62
CA ASP A 244 -18.06 1.04 4.45
C ASP A 244 -17.08 1.28 3.29
N TYR A 245 -17.18 0.45 2.25
CA TYR A 245 -16.36 0.54 1.04
C TYR A 245 -17.19 0.99 -0.17
N SER A 246 -18.26 1.76 0.07
CA SER A 246 -19.18 2.19 -0.99
C SER A 246 -18.49 2.92 -2.14
N LYS A 247 -17.50 3.80 -1.87
CA LYS A 247 -16.82 4.52 -2.93
C LYS A 247 -15.89 3.60 -3.72
N LEU A 248 -15.21 2.65 -3.07
CA LEU A 248 -14.43 1.62 -3.73
C LEU A 248 -15.31 0.77 -4.65
N LEU A 249 -16.42 0.23 -4.15
CA LEU A 249 -17.27 -0.70 -4.89
C LEU A 249 -17.85 -0.11 -6.18
N VAL A 250 -18.12 1.21 -6.22
CA VAL A 250 -18.61 1.87 -7.44
C VAL A 250 -17.49 2.34 -8.38
N ASN A 251 -16.22 2.28 -7.96
CA ASN A 251 -15.06 2.74 -8.73
C ASN A 251 -14.00 1.62 -8.87
N VAL A 252 -14.41 0.39 -9.18
CA VAL A 252 -13.49 -0.74 -9.42
C VAL A 252 -13.62 -1.32 -10.82
N CYS A 253 -12.54 -1.94 -11.30
CA CYS A 253 -12.50 -2.73 -12.53
C CYS A 253 -11.68 -4.01 -12.35
N ALA A 254 -11.90 -4.99 -13.23
CA ALA A 254 -11.23 -6.30 -13.15
C ALA A 254 -9.76 -6.25 -13.62
N SER A 255 -9.43 -5.40 -14.60
CA SER A 255 -8.08 -5.28 -15.14
C SER A 255 -7.77 -3.86 -15.58
N SER A 256 -6.49 -3.51 -15.64
CA SER A 256 -5.96 -2.22 -16.11
C SER A 256 -6.06 -2.03 -17.63
N SER A 257 -6.94 -2.76 -18.33
CA SER A 257 -7.19 -2.54 -19.75
C SER A 257 -8.09 -1.32 -19.94
N ASN A 258 -7.75 -0.45 -20.90
CA ASN A 258 -8.35 0.87 -21.20
C ASN A 258 -9.83 0.85 -21.60
N SER A 259 -10.64 -0.13 -21.18
CA SER A 259 -12.08 -0.03 -21.30
C SER A 259 -12.60 0.91 -20.20
N ASP A 260 -12.98 2.12 -20.61
CA ASP A 260 -13.60 3.21 -19.81
C ASP A 260 -14.92 2.84 -19.09
N GLN A 261 -15.22 1.55 -18.91
CA GLN A 261 -16.40 1.08 -18.22
C GLN A 261 -16.01 0.39 -16.92
N ALA A 262 -16.44 0.98 -15.80
CA ALA A 262 -16.55 0.29 -14.53
C ALA A 262 -17.24 -1.07 -14.80
N MET A 263 -16.57 -2.15 -14.44
CA MET A 263 -17.14 -3.49 -14.58
C MET A 263 -18.14 -3.70 -13.44
N TYR A 264 -19.14 -4.54 -13.68
CA TYR A 264 -20.03 -5.00 -12.61
C TYR A 264 -19.19 -5.60 -11.48
N VAL A 265 -19.61 -5.34 -10.24
CA VAL A 265 -18.93 -5.78 -9.00
C VAL A 265 -18.64 -7.29 -9.04
N ASP A 266 -19.54 -8.08 -9.65
CA ASP A 266 -19.37 -9.52 -9.82
C ASP A 266 -18.17 -9.89 -10.71
N ALA A 267 -17.93 -9.16 -11.79
CA ALA A 267 -16.77 -9.39 -12.65
C ALA A 267 -15.45 -9.07 -11.92
N VAL A 268 -15.45 -8.04 -11.08
CA VAL A 268 -14.29 -7.72 -10.21
C VAL A 268 -14.07 -8.83 -9.18
N ARG A 269 -15.14 -9.31 -8.54
CA ARG A 269 -15.09 -10.45 -7.61
C ARG A 269 -14.51 -11.68 -8.30
N GLN A 270 -15.04 -12.06 -9.46
CA GLN A 270 -14.55 -13.22 -10.22
C GLN A 270 -13.08 -13.06 -10.63
N SER A 271 -12.66 -11.86 -11.04
CA SER A 271 -11.26 -11.58 -11.35
C SER A 271 -10.33 -11.77 -10.15
N ILE A 272 -10.75 -11.36 -8.95
CA ILE A 272 -9.97 -11.55 -7.72
C ILE A 272 -9.91 -13.05 -7.35
N LEU A 273 -11.03 -13.76 -7.42
CA LEU A 273 -11.10 -15.19 -7.15
C LEU A 273 -10.24 -15.98 -8.14
N GLN A 274 -10.31 -15.65 -9.43
CA GLN A 274 -9.45 -16.26 -10.45
C GLN A 274 -7.98 -15.98 -10.16
N LYS A 275 -7.61 -14.76 -9.77
CA LYS A 275 -6.23 -14.44 -9.39
C LYS A 275 -5.74 -15.25 -8.19
N ILE A 276 -6.59 -15.45 -7.18
CA ILE A 276 -6.29 -16.32 -6.02
C ILE A 276 -6.09 -17.76 -6.49
N PHE A 277 -6.96 -18.27 -7.36
CA PHE A 277 -6.85 -19.62 -7.92
C PHE A 277 -5.55 -19.80 -8.72
N ASP A 278 -5.24 -18.87 -9.63
CA ASP A 278 -4.06 -18.91 -10.47
C ASP A 278 -2.79 -18.94 -9.62
N VAL A 279 -2.68 -18.03 -8.65
CA VAL A 279 -1.51 -18.00 -7.74
C VAL A 279 -1.47 -19.27 -6.89
N ALA A 280 -2.60 -19.83 -6.46
CA ALA A 280 -2.61 -21.10 -5.73
C ALA A 280 -2.05 -22.27 -6.55
N SER A 281 -2.25 -22.25 -7.88
CA SER A 281 -1.78 -23.26 -8.82
C SER A 281 -0.28 -23.18 -9.13
N GLU A 282 0.39 -22.07 -8.81
CA GLU A 282 1.82 -21.88 -9.02
C GLU A 282 2.66 -22.91 -8.26
N THR A 283 3.83 -23.24 -8.82
CA THR A 283 4.79 -24.19 -8.23
C THR A 283 5.46 -23.62 -6.98
N GLU A 284 5.59 -22.29 -6.89
CA GLU A 284 6.14 -21.58 -5.74
C GLU A 284 5.18 -21.53 -4.54
N THR A 285 3.89 -21.82 -4.77
CA THR A 285 2.88 -21.82 -3.70
C THR A 285 3.08 -23.00 -2.77
N ARG A 286 3.08 -22.72 -1.46
CA ARG A 286 3.28 -23.74 -0.44
C ARG A 286 2.04 -24.62 -0.33
N ASP A 287 2.21 -25.94 -0.25
CA ASP A 287 1.10 -26.92 -0.23
C ASP A 287 0.04 -26.67 0.85
N ALA A 288 0.47 -26.20 2.03
CA ALA A 288 -0.46 -25.84 3.10
C ALA A 288 -1.32 -24.61 2.76
N ASN A 289 -0.74 -23.63 2.07
CA ASN A 289 -1.43 -22.41 1.66
C ASN A 289 -2.29 -22.66 0.41
N ARG A 290 -1.79 -23.46 -0.55
CA ARG A 290 -2.55 -23.90 -1.74
C ARG A 290 -3.90 -24.47 -1.35
N ARG A 291 -3.92 -25.43 -0.40
CA ARG A 291 -5.16 -26.04 0.09
C ARG A 291 -6.15 -25.02 0.65
N ARG A 292 -5.66 -23.99 1.36
CA ARG A 292 -6.50 -22.96 1.96
C ARG A 292 -7.00 -21.95 0.94
N MET A 293 -6.17 -21.58 -0.03
CA MET A 293 -6.57 -20.69 -1.12
C MET A 293 -7.64 -21.36 -2.00
N TYR A 294 -7.50 -22.66 -2.29
CA TYR A 294 -8.56 -23.41 -2.95
C TYR A 294 -9.81 -23.57 -2.10
N ALA A 295 -9.69 -23.78 -0.79
CA ALA A 295 -10.85 -23.78 0.11
C ALA A 295 -11.56 -22.42 0.08
N PHE A 296 -10.82 -21.31 0.20
CA PHE A 296 -11.38 -19.96 0.12
C PHE A 296 -12.07 -19.68 -1.23
N TYR A 297 -11.45 -20.10 -2.34
CA TYR A 297 -12.05 -20.01 -3.68
C TYR A 297 -13.34 -20.81 -3.75
N LYS A 298 -13.31 -22.08 -3.33
CA LYS A 298 -14.45 -22.98 -3.36
C LYS A 298 -15.61 -22.46 -2.51
N ASP A 299 -15.34 -22.07 -1.26
CA ASP A 299 -16.33 -21.47 -0.37
C ASP A 299 -16.98 -20.23 -1.02
N ALA A 300 -16.18 -19.40 -1.71
CA ALA A 300 -16.69 -18.21 -2.38
C ALA A 300 -17.55 -18.50 -3.61
N VAL A 301 -17.34 -19.63 -4.29
CA VAL A 301 -18.15 -20.08 -5.44
C VAL A 301 -19.42 -20.80 -4.99
N GLU A 302 -19.33 -21.67 -3.98
CA GLU A 302 -20.51 -22.37 -3.43
C GLU A 302 -21.52 -21.37 -2.85
N ASP A 303 -21.02 -20.33 -2.18
CA ASP A 303 -21.85 -19.23 -1.67
C ASP A 303 -22.65 -18.51 -2.80
N ASP A 304 -22.22 -18.58 -4.06
CA ASP A 304 -22.92 -17.96 -5.20
C ASP A 304 -24.04 -18.87 -5.73
N GLU A 305 -23.79 -20.17 -5.83
CA GLU A 305 -24.76 -21.16 -6.34
C GLU A 305 -26.00 -21.27 -5.43
N ASP A 306 -25.80 -21.10 -4.11
CA ASP A 306 -26.88 -21.08 -3.13
C ASP A 306 -27.78 -19.84 -3.24
N GLU A 307 -27.26 -18.69 -3.69
CA GLU A 307 -28.05 -17.47 -3.91
C GLU A 307 -28.86 -17.54 -5.21
N ASP A 308 -28.24 -18.00 -6.31
CA ASP A 308 -28.94 -18.18 -7.60
C ASP A 308 -30.06 -19.24 -7.52
N SER A 309 -29.94 -20.19 -6.59
CA SER A 309 -30.97 -21.22 -6.33
C SER A 309 -32.09 -20.74 -5.41
N ALA A 310 -31.90 -19.61 -4.69
CA ALA A 310 -32.84 -19.07 -3.71
C ALA A 310 -33.62 -17.83 -4.19
N GLY A 311 -33.23 -17.24 -5.33
CA GLY A 311 -33.90 -16.12 -6.01
C GLY A 311 -34.95 -16.54 -7.03
#